data_AF-A0A927AAL0-F1
#
_entry.id   AF-A0A927AAL0-F1
#
_cell.length_a   1.000
_cell.length_b   1.000
_cell.length_c   1.000
_cell.angle_alpha   90.00
_cell.angle_beta   90.00
_cell.angle_gamma   90.00
#
_symmetry.space_group_name_H-M   'P 1'
#
loop_
_entity.id
_entity.type
_entity.pdbx_description
1 polymer ?
#
loop_
_entity_poly.entity_id
_entity_poly.type
_entity_poly.pdbx_seq_one_letter_code
_entity_poly.pdbx_strand_id
1 'polypeptide(L)'
;MLIDLDGTLTDTADLALKPMKDGQVPTDVSQIRIFPEAISFLAEATHLGFNCIVVSDSHPKYVNPIVNEYFKEYCIASFSLADKPNTFKTLAFLQQQGIDITKDVCYVVGDSWLDIELGRGLKVPTVLTNFYEAREVEVRDGIGDYIKNIKSGSTYFACSYSEIVNILQNPLQNLLCIEAKFSNSISIKSRKPRLDDITAGKLTAHRVLARQSQGECDQYHATEKYFEFSRVDRRREILLTMRDAIAAYLDCVLADVSYSWHIFTYVPDKQTTQPANKMGELFNFVAEHFQQKQSNLDCYSIFEWNETVNSSTRKQPTSSDRKKFVEENLNLRGDVDVRDKNVIILDDQYTTGATADVLVKKLRIEGAKSVLFVALFHLITNVSSNRLCPVCSASSLNKLLQLKINKQTGEKFYSCVLPKYGGEGCGYSDSGKLCSVCLSKGTSRYMKVKTNSQTGEKFYSCVSPKYGGEGCGHTESIE
;
A
#
# COMPACT_ATOMS: atom_id res chain seq x y z
N MET A 1 -2.89 6.07 19.25
CA MET A 1 -2.66 4.78 18.54
C MET A 1 -3.91 3.92 18.71
N LEU A 2 -4.51 3.49 17.61
CA LEU A 2 -5.63 2.56 17.59
C LEU A 2 -5.07 1.15 17.43
N ILE A 3 -5.41 0.25 18.34
CA ILE A 3 -4.77 -1.07 18.44
C ILE A 3 -5.87 -2.12 18.45
N ASP A 4 -5.78 -3.07 17.54
CA ASP A 4 -6.67 -4.22 17.56
C ASP A 4 -6.45 -5.08 18.82
N LEU A 5 -7.49 -5.82 19.22
CA LEU A 5 -7.41 -6.71 20.39
C LEU A 5 -6.99 -8.13 19.98
N ASP A 6 -7.82 -8.77 19.16
CA ASP A 6 -7.80 -10.21 18.91
C ASP A 6 -6.80 -10.55 17.80
N GLY A 7 -5.70 -11.23 18.13
CA GLY A 7 -4.61 -11.48 17.19
C GLY A 7 -3.50 -10.42 17.23
N THR A 8 -3.73 -9.32 17.97
CA THR A 8 -2.78 -8.21 18.10
C THR A 8 -2.29 -7.99 19.53
N LEU A 9 -3.17 -7.97 20.54
CA LEU A 9 -2.80 -7.91 21.96
C LEU A 9 -3.05 -9.23 22.68
N THR A 10 -4.06 -9.99 22.24
CA THR A 10 -4.42 -11.29 22.78
C THR A 10 -4.29 -12.40 21.74
N ASP A 11 -3.78 -13.55 22.14
CA ASP A 11 -3.67 -14.77 21.32
C ASP A 11 -5.00 -15.53 21.35
N THR A 12 -6.02 -14.93 20.74
CA THR A 12 -7.42 -15.37 20.84
C THR A 12 -8.00 -15.75 19.49
N ALA A 13 -7.18 -16.10 18.50
CA ALA A 13 -7.63 -16.51 17.17
C ALA A 13 -8.46 -17.81 17.15
N ASP A 14 -8.55 -18.54 18.27
CA ASP A 14 -9.29 -19.80 18.38
C ASP A 14 -10.82 -19.59 18.29
N LEU A 15 -11.47 -20.42 17.46
CA LEU A 15 -12.93 -20.44 17.28
C LEU A 15 -13.69 -20.80 18.57
N ALA A 16 -13.06 -21.50 19.51
CA ALA A 16 -13.64 -21.83 20.81
C ALA A 16 -14.02 -20.57 21.62
N LEU A 17 -13.32 -19.45 21.38
CA LEU A 17 -13.59 -18.17 22.05
C LEU A 17 -14.70 -17.35 21.36
N LYS A 18 -15.19 -17.78 20.18
CA LYS A 18 -16.18 -17.04 19.39
C LYS A 18 -17.47 -16.73 20.18
N PRO A 19 -18.06 -17.65 20.97
CA PRO A 19 -19.24 -17.32 21.78
C PRO A 19 -19.00 -16.19 22.80
N MET A 20 -17.78 -16.09 23.36
CA MET A 20 -17.42 -14.97 24.25
C MET A 20 -17.29 -13.68 23.43
N LYS A 21 -16.56 -13.72 22.30
CA LYS A 21 -16.38 -12.56 21.40
C LYS A 21 -17.70 -11.99 20.89
N ASP A 22 -18.68 -12.85 20.60
CA ASP A 22 -20.02 -12.46 20.17
C ASP A 22 -20.93 -12.03 21.34
N GLY A 23 -20.46 -12.13 22.60
CA GLY A 23 -21.20 -11.74 23.80
C GLY A 23 -22.35 -12.69 24.19
N GLN A 24 -22.35 -13.91 23.64
CA GLN A 24 -23.35 -14.94 23.91
C GLN A 24 -23.16 -15.59 25.29
N VAL A 25 -21.91 -15.65 25.75
CA VAL A 25 -21.55 -16.13 27.10
C VAL A 25 -20.69 -15.08 27.83
N PRO A 26 -20.64 -15.11 29.17
CA PRO A 26 -19.73 -14.26 29.94
C PRO A 26 -18.27 -14.53 29.58
N THR A 27 -17.45 -13.48 29.63
CA THR A 27 -16.02 -13.57 29.36
C THR A 27 -15.29 -14.05 30.59
N ASP A 28 -14.65 -15.21 30.50
CA ASP A 28 -13.71 -15.69 31.50
C ASP A 28 -12.30 -15.20 31.13
N VAL A 29 -11.88 -14.13 31.79
CA VAL A 29 -10.60 -13.45 31.52
C VAL A 29 -9.40 -14.37 31.77
N SER A 30 -9.54 -15.41 32.61
CA SER A 30 -8.48 -16.39 32.87
C SER A 30 -8.18 -17.31 31.67
N GLN A 31 -9.12 -17.42 30.73
CA GLN A 31 -8.96 -18.19 29.49
C GLN A 31 -8.33 -17.36 28.37
N ILE A 32 -8.19 -16.04 28.57
CA ILE A 32 -7.68 -15.11 27.56
C ILE A 32 -6.17 -15.04 27.68
N ARG A 33 -5.48 -15.61 26.68
CA ARG A 33 -4.03 -15.53 26.57
C ARG A 33 -3.61 -14.19 25.98
N ILE A 34 -2.72 -13.48 26.67
CA ILE A 34 -2.08 -12.26 26.18
C ILE A 34 -0.81 -12.64 25.43
N PHE A 35 -0.50 -11.96 24.32
CA PHE A 35 0.80 -12.14 23.69
C PHE A 35 1.94 -11.72 24.63
N PRO A 36 3.05 -12.47 24.67
CA PRO A 36 4.25 -12.02 25.38
C PRO A 36 4.63 -10.60 24.94
N GLU A 37 5.04 -9.76 25.89
CA GLU A 37 5.46 -8.36 25.67
C GLU A 37 4.35 -7.34 25.30
N ALA A 38 3.09 -7.75 25.15
CA ALA A 38 2.00 -6.81 24.82
C ALA A 38 1.86 -5.68 25.87
N ILE A 39 2.01 -6.01 27.15
CA ILE A 39 1.95 -5.03 28.25
C ILE A 39 3.14 -4.08 28.20
N SER A 40 4.37 -4.60 28.08
CA SER A 40 5.58 -3.77 27.98
C SER A 40 5.57 -2.88 26.74
N PHE A 41 5.02 -3.37 25.64
CA PHE A 41 4.79 -2.58 24.43
C PHE A 41 3.89 -1.38 24.68
N LEU A 42 2.73 -1.61 25.31
CA LEU A 42 1.79 -0.51 25.61
C LEU A 42 2.42 0.50 26.58
N ALA A 43 3.16 0.02 27.58
CA ALA A 43 3.91 0.89 28.48
C ALA A 43 4.92 1.78 27.73
N GLU A 44 5.69 1.21 26.82
CA GLU A 44 6.67 1.94 26.00
C GLU A 44 5.97 2.91 25.04
N ALA A 45 4.87 2.50 24.39
CA ALA A 45 4.09 3.38 23.53
C ALA A 45 3.54 4.59 24.31
N THR A 46 3.04 4.38 25.53
CA THR A 46 2.62 5.47 26.43
C THR A 46 3.80 6.35 26.83
N HIS A 47 4.98 5.78 27.11
CA HIS A 47 6.21 6.54 27.40
C HIS A 47 6.62 7.43 26.22
N LEU A 48 6.45 6.93 24.99
CA LEU A 48 6.65 7.70 23.76
C LEU A 48 5.56 8.74 23.49
N GLY A 49 4.57 8.88 24.38
CA GLY A 49 3.52 9.89 24.32
C GLY A 49 2.27 9.47 23.54
N PHE A 50 2.12 8.19 23.18
CA PHE A 50 0.92 7.72 22.49
C PHE A 50 -0.20 7.41 23.47
N ASN A 51 -1.37 8.01 23.21
CA ASN A 51 -2.63 7.57 23.78
C ASN A 51 -3.07 6.26 23.10
N CYS A 52 -3.05 5.15 23.83
CA CYS A 52 -3.45 3.84 23.32
C CYS A 52 -4.96 3.62 23.48
N ILE A 53 -5.61 3.17 22.41
CA ILE A 53 -7.04 2.85 22.38
C ILE A 53 -7.21 1.47 21.75
N VAL A 54 -7.89 0.57 22.46
CA VAL A 54 -8.25 -0.73 21.91
C VAL A 54 -9.45 -0.58 20.98
N VAL A 55 -9.37 -1.09 19.75
CA VAL A 55 -10.44 -1.05 18.75
C VAL A 55 -10.72 -2.47 18.27
N SER A 56 -11.91 -3.01 18.58
CA SER A 56 -12.26 -4.40 18.30
C SER A 56 -13.67 -4.52 17.74
N ASP A 57 -13.87 -5.48 16.82
CA ASP A 57 -15.19 -5.85 16.31
C ASP A 57 -15.99 -6.74 17.28
N SER A 58 -15.33 -7.22 18.34
CA SER A 58 -15.94 -8.06 19.37
C SER A 58 -16.88 -7.27 20.29
N HIS A 59 -17.79 -7.97 20.95
CA HIS A 59 -18.82 -7.40 21.83
C HIS A 59 -18.20 -6.75 23.10
N PRO A 60 -18.78 -5.68 23.67
CA PRO A 60 -18.24 -5.03 24.88
C PRO A 60 -18.17 -5.94 26.11
N LYS A 61 -19.03 -6.97 26.20
CA LYS A 61 -18.94 -8.02 27.24
C LYS A 61 -17.63 -8.82 27.17
N TYR A 62 -16.96 -8.80 26.03
CA TYR A 62 -15.66 -9.43 25.81
C TYR A 62 -14.51 -8.44 25.96
N VAL A 63 -14.58 -7.34 25.23
CA VAL A 63 -13.50 -6.35 25.18
C VAL A 63 -13.27 -5.69 26.55
N ASN A 64 -14.32 -5.23 27.21
CA ASN A 64 -14.17 -4.40 28.41
C ASN A 64 -13.55 -5.15 29.60
N PRO A 65 -13.96 -6.40 29.93
CA PRO A 65 -13.30 -7.16 30.98
C PRO A 65 -11.81 -7.37 30.73
N ILE A 66 -11.42 -7.70 29.48
CA ILE A 66 -10.01 -7.93 29.11
C ILE A 66 -9.20 -6.63 29.25
N VAL A 67 -9.70 -5.52 28.72
CA VAL A 67 -9.01 -4.23 28.80
C VAL A 67 -8.90 -3.76 30.25
N ASN A 68 -9.96 -3.90 31.04
CA ASN A 68 -9.97 -3.48 32.44
C ASN A 68 -9.02 -4.32 33.30
N GLU A 69 -8.89 -5.62 33.03
CA GLU A 69 -8.00 -6.50 33.78
C GLU A 69 -6.54 -6.26 33.40
N TYR A 70 -6.24 -6.23 32.08
CA TYR A 70 -4.86 -6.34 31.62
C TYR A 70 -4.25 -5.04 31.08
N PHE A 71 -5.05 -4.08 30.61
CA PHE A 71 -4.55 -2.96 29.80
C PHE A 71 -4.97 -1.57 30.30
N LYS A 72 -5.77 -1.48 31.37
CA LYS A 72 -6.33 -0.20 31.89
C LYS A 72 -5.30 0.87 32.24
N GLU A 73 -4.08 0.47 32.57
CA GLU A 73 -3.01 1.41 32.95
C GLU A 73 -2.39 2.12 31.75
N TYR A 74 -2.52 1.54 30.55
CA TYR A 74 -1.87 2.02 29.33
C TYR A 74 -2.87 2.46 28.25
N CYS A 75 -4.08 1.90 28.28
CA CYS A 75 -5.14 2.23 27.34
C CYS A 75 -6.12 3.24 27.96
N ILE A 76 -6.31 4.37 27.28
CA ILE A 76 -7.22 5.43 27.75
C ILE A 76 -8.69 5.10 27.47
N ALA A 77 -8.96 4.19 26.53
CA ALA A 77 -10.31 3.76 26.17
C ALA A 77 -10.31 2.42 25.39
N SER A 78 -11.48 1.81 25.31
CA SER A 78 -11.79 0.70 24.41
C SER A 78 -13.02 1.03 23.55
N PHE A 79 -12.98 0.61 22.28
CA PHE A 79 -14.07 0.74 21.33
C PHE A 79 -14.45 -0.64 20.77
N SER A 80 -15.57 -1.16 21.24
CA SER A 80 -16.14 -2.46 20.85
C SER A 80 -17.14 -2.32 19.70
N LEU A 81 -17.41 -3.40 18.97
CA LEU A 81 -18.30 -3.41 17.81
C LEU A 81 -17.91 -2.34 16.78
N ALA A 82 -16.60 -2.18 16.57
CA ALA A 82 -16.03 -1.13 15.73
C ALA A 82 -16.50 -1.21 14.27
N ASP A 83 -16.85 -2.41 13.80
CA ASP A 83 -17.35 -2.70 12.47
C ASP A 83 -16.31 -2.36 11.40
N LYS A 84 -15.06 -2.75 11.65
CA LYS A 84 -13.94 -2.50 10.72
C LYS A 84 -14.28 -3.09 9.33
N PRO A 85 -13.97 -2.40 8.22
CA PRO A 85 -13.15 -1.19 8.10
C PRO A 85 -13.97 0.12 8.12
N ASN A 86 -15.17 0.13 8.74
CA ASN A 86 -16.05 1.29 8.79
C ASN A 86 -15.46 2.45 9.59
N THR A 87 -14.97 3.46 8.87
CA THR A 87 -14.36 4.64 9.51
C THR A 87 -15.36 5.53 10.25
N PHE A 88 -16.66 5.52 9.88
CA PHE A 88 -17.63 6.48 10.43
C PHE A 88 -17.81 6.31 11.93
N LYS A 89 -17.98 5.06 12.38
CA LYS A 89 -18.14 4.75 13.80
C LYS A 89 -16.87 5.07 14.58
N THR A 90 -15.72 4.72 14.01
CA THR A 90 -14.41 5.01 14.61
C THR A 90 -14.19 6.52 14.76
N LEU A 91 -14.46 7.32 13.73
CA LEU A 91 -14.37 8.78 13.80
C LEU A 91 -15.34 9.38 14.81
N ALA A 92 -16.59 8.90 14.86
CA ALA A 92 -17.57 9.36 15.83
C ALA A 92 -17.13 9.07 17.27
N PHE A 93 -16.58 7.87 17.50
CA PHE A 93 -16.00 7.49 18.79
C PHE A 93 -14.82 8.41 19.17
N LEU A 94 -13.86 8.62 18.26
CA LEU A 94 -12.70 9.47 18.53
C LEU A 94 -13.09 10.91 18.81
N GLN A 95 -14.09 11.44 18.10
CA GLN A 95 -14.63 12.77 18.36
C GLN A 95 -15.26 12.87 19.76
N GLN A 96 -15.97 11.83 20.22
CA GLN A 96 -16.50 11.78 21.59
C GLN A 96 -15.39 11.76 22.64
N GLN A 97 -14.24 11.16 22.32
CA GLN A 97 -13.05 11.18 23.17
C GLN A 97 -12.22 12.47 23.03
N GLY A 98 -12.63 13.42 22.18
CA GLY A 98 -11.91 14.67 21.95
C GLY A 98 -10.61 14.51 21.14
N ILE A 99 -10.47 13.44 20.37
CA ILE A 99 -9.26 13.11 19.60
C ILE A 99 -9.44 13.55 18.14
N ASP A 100 -8.49 14.35 17.65
CA ASP A 100 -8.48 14.87 16.27
C ASP A 100 -7.31 14.26 15.47
N ILE A 101 -7.59 13.14 14.81
CA ILE A 101 -6.59 12.40 14.02
C ILE A 101 -6.05 13.18 12.81
N THR A 102 -6.60 14.35 12.49
CA THR A 102 -6.08 15.21 11.41
C THR A 102 -4.94 16.10 11.87
N LYS A 103 -4.77 16.27 13.18
CA LYS A 103 -3.71 17.08 13.79
C LYS A 103 -2.67 16.24 14.52
N ASP A 104 -3.11 15.11 15.06
CA ASP A 104 -2.27 14.23 15.87
C ASP A 104 -1.61 13.12 15.03
N VAL A 105 -0.40 12.72 15.41
CA VAL A 105 0.23 11.53 14.83
C VAL A 105 -0.55 10.30 15.30
N CYS A 106 -1.20 9.62 14.35
CA CYS A 106 -2.02 8.45 14.63
C CYS A 106 -1.53 7.24 13.84
N TYR A 107 -1.64 6.06 14.46
CA TYR A 107 -1.34 4.78 13.85
C TYR A 107 -2.51 3.83 14.11
N VAL A 108 -2.79 2.95 13.14
CA VAL A 108 -3.60 1.75 13.36
C VAL A 108 -2.69 0.53 13.36
N VAL A 109 -2.77 -0.27 14.41
CA VAL A 109 -1.98 -1.49 14.60
C VAL A 109 -2.93 -2.67 14.65
N GLY A 110 -2.74 -3.66 13.78
CA GLY A 110 -3.59 -4.85 13.74
C GLY A 110 -2.98 -5.97 12.90
N ASP A 111 -3.56 -7.15 12.95
CA ASP A 111 -3.11 -8.36 12.25
C ASP A 111 -3.96 -8.66 11.00
N SER A 112 -5.09 -7.98 10.83
CA SER A 112 -6.05 -8.23 9.76
C SER A 112 -6.04 -7.15 8.67
N TRP A 113 -6.49 -7.51 7.47
CA TRP A 113 -6.72 -6.54 6.40
C TRP A 113 -7.78 -5.49 6.76
N LEU A 114 -8.71 -5.79 7.69
CA LEU A 114 -9.74 -4.86 8.15
C LEU A 114 -9.12 -3.68 8.90
N ASP A 115 -8.10 -3.93 9.72
CA ASP A 115 -7.35 -2.88 10.43
C ASP A 115 -6.61 -1.98 9.45
N ILE A 116 -6.00 -2.59 8.44
CA ILE A 116 -5.26 -1.86 7.41
C ILE A 116 -6.20 -1.01 6.58
N GLU A 117 -7.35 -1.54 6.16
CA GLU A 117 -8.34 -0.77 5.41
C GLU A 117 -9.00 0.32 6.26
N LEU A 118 -9.23 0.09 7.57
CA LEU A 118 -9.66 1.12 8.51
C LEU A 118 -8.64 2.27 8.53
N GLY A 119 -7.37 1.99 8.80
CA GLY A 119 -6.34 3.02 8.90
C GLY A 119 -6.13 3.77 7.58
N ARG A 120 -6.16 3.06 6.45
CA ARG A 120 -6.13 3.68 5.12
C ARG A 120 -7.35 4.57 4.86
N GLY A 121 -8.55 4.15 5.27
CA GLY A 121 -9.77 4.95 5.17
C GLY A 121 -9.74 6.19 6.07
N LEU A 122 -9.08 6.09 7.23
CA LEU A 122 -8.78 7.19 8.14
C LEU A 122 -7.59 8.05 7.67
N LYS A 123 -6.87 7.64 6.61
CA LYS A 123 -5.66 8.28 6.05
C LYS A 123 -4.49 8.35 7.03
N VAL A 124 -4.38 7.38 7.93
CA VAL A 124 -3.31 7.29 8.92
C VAL A 124 -2.39 6.10 8.63
N PRO A 125 -1.10 6.16 8.98
CA PRO A 125 -0.19 5.03 8.86
C PRO A 125 -0.68 3.78 9.59
N THR A 126 -0.36 2.63 9.02
CA THR A 126 -0.83 1.33 9.52
C THR A 126 0.33 0.36 9.74
N VAL A 127 0.26 -0.43 10.81
CA VAL A 127 1.22 -1.49 11.11
C VAL A 127 0.49 -2.82 11.06
N LEU A 128 0.82 -3.64 10.06
CA LEU A 128 0.35 -5.02 10.00
C LEU A 128 1.26 -5.91 10.84
N THR A 129 0.69 -6.57 11.84
CA THR A 129 1.40 -7.50 12.71
C THR A 129 1.30 -8.94 12.19
N ASN A 130 2.27 -9.77 12.59
CA ASN A 130 2.27 -11.21 12.30
C ASN A 130 2.91 -11.96 13.47
N PHE A 131 2.19 -12.04 14.59
CA PHE A 131 2.68 -12.65 15.84
C PHE A 131 2.35 -14.15 15.97
N TYR A 132 1.47 -14.66 15.13
CA TYR A 132 0.99 -16.04 15.20
C TYR A 132 0.82 -16.63 13.79
N GLU A 133 0.86 -17.96 13.71
CA GLU A 133 0.44 -18.68 12.52
C GLU A 133 -1.04 -19.07 12.66
N ALA A 134 -1.88 -18.52 11.78
CA ALA A 134 -3.29 -18.88 11.75
C ALA A 134 -3.45 -20.36 11.39
N ARG A 135 -4.23 -21.10 12.20
CA ARG A 135 -4.50 -22.53 11.96
C ARG A 135 -5.51 -22.77 10.85
N GLU A 136 -6.43 -21.81 10.65
CA GLU A 136 -7.46 -21.83 9.62
C GLU A 136 -7.60 -20.44 9.01
N VAL A 137 -8.10 -20.38 7.76
CA VAL A 137 -8.42 -19.10 7.12
C VAL A 137 -9.84 -18.69 7.49
N GLU A 138 -10.01 -17.63 8.29
CA GLU A 138 -11.34 -17.11 8.60
C GLU A 138 -11.86 -16.25 7.44
N VAL A 139 -12.99 -16.66 6.84
CA VAL A 139 -13.52 -16.03 5.63
C VAL A 139 -13.94 -14.57 5.83
N ARG A 140 -14.45 -14.21 7.02
CA ARG A 140 -14.94 -12.85 7.32
C ARG A 140 -13.78 -11.87 7.46
N ASP A 141 -12.88 -12.18 8.40
CA ASP A 141 -11.83 -11.25 8.83
C ASP A 141 -10.52 -11.48 8.07
N GLY A 142 -10.46 -12.52 7.22
CA GLY A 142 -9.29 -12.84 6.39
C GLY A 142 -8.07 -13.25 7.20
N ILE A 143 -8.25 -13.57 8.49
CA ILE A 143 -7.20 -14.13 9.35
C ILE A 143 -6.66 -15.39 8.66
N GLY A 144 -5.34 -15.46 8.49
CA GLY A 144 -4.68 -16.52 7.72
C GLY A 144 -4.61 -16.32 6.20
N ASP A 145 -5.31 -15.33 5.62
CA ASP A 145 -5.18 -14.96 4.21
C ASP A 145 -4.00 -13.99 4.00
N TYR A 146 -2.81 -14.57 3.92
CA TYR A 146 -1.56 -13.85 3.68
C TYR A 146 -1.64 -12.94 2.44
N ILE A 147 -2.29 -13.38 1.36
CA ILE A 147 -2.36 -12.61 0.12
C ILE A 147 -3.23 -11.36 0.30
N LYS A 148 -4.39 -11.49 0.95
CA LYS A 148 -5.28 -10.36 1.22
C LYS A 148 -4.62 -9.34 2.16
N ASN A 149 -3.93 -9.81 3.20
CA ASN A 149 -3.16 -8.96 4.11
C ASN A 149 -2.01 -8.22 3.43
N ILE A 150 -1.33 -8.82 2.43
CA ILE A 150 -0.33 -8.07 1.65
C ILE A 150 -1.01 -7.05 0.73
N LYS A 151 -2.09 -7.45 0.06
CA LYS A 151 -2.78 -6.58 -0.89
C LYS A 151 -3.49 -5.41 -0.20
N SER A 152 -3.87 -5.51 1.07
CA SER A 152 -4.45 -4.38 1.82
C SER A 152 -3.48 -3.20 1.95
N GLY A 153 -2.17 -3.45 1.90
CA GLY A 153 -1.16 -2.43 1.68
C GLY A 153 -0.84 -1.56 2.90
N SER A 154 -0.50 -2.21 4.02
CA SER A 154 -0.09 -1.49 5.23
C SER A 154 1.18 -0.67 5.02
N THR A 155 1.34 0.39 5.81
CA THR A 155 2.52 1.27 5.77
C THR A 155 3.75 0.52 6.26
N TYR A 156 3.59 -0.18 7.37
CA TYR A 156 4.63 -0.92 8.06
C TYR A 156 4.21 -2.36 8.29
N PHE A 157 5.20 -3.18 8.63
CA PHE A 157 5.05 -4.59 8.96
C PHE A 157 5.89 -4.86 10.20
N ALA A 158 5.34 -5.62 11.14
CA ALA A 158 6.05 -5.99 12.36
C ALA A 158 5.79 -7.46 12.71
N CYS A 159 6.86 -8.18 13.01
CA CYS A 159 6.83 -9.56 13.52
C CYS A 159 7.07 -9.64 15.03
N SER A 160 7.36 -8.52 15.69
CA SER A 160 7.42 -8.41 17.15
C SER A 160 6.98 -7.03 17.61
N TYR A 161 6.65 -6.88 18.89
CA TYR A 161 6.34 -5.57 19.46
C TYR A 161 7.54 -4.62 19.44
N SER A 162 8.77 -5.14 19.60
CA SER A 162 9.99 -4.32 19.51
C SER A 162 10.12 -3.64 18.14
N GLU A 163 9.69 -4.30 17.06
CA GLU A 163 9.65 -3.69 15.73
C GLU A 163 8.59 -2.59 15.63
N ILE A 164 7.44 -2.74 16.31
CA ILE A 164 6.43 -1.68 16.39
C ILE A 164 7.00 -0.46 17.12
N VAL A 165 7.65 -0.65 18.27
CA VAL A 165 8.33 0.44 19.01
C VAL A 165 9.35 1.14 18.11
N ASN A 166 10.17 0.38 17.38
CA ASN A 166 11.12 0.95 16.44
C ASN A 166 10.43 1.73 15.30
N ILE A 167 9.28 1.28 14.80
CA ILE A 167 8.48 2.03 13.82
C ILE A 167 8.00 3.36 14.41
N LEU A 168 7.52 3.36 15.66
CA LEU A 168 7.04 4.57 16.32
C LEU A 168 8.16 5.61 16.53
N GLN A 169 9.35 5.15 16.88
CA GLN A 169 10.53 6.02 17.09
C GLN A 169 11.17 6.48 15.77
N ASN A 170 11.19 5.60 14.76
CA ASN A 170 11.92 5.78 13.50
C ASN A 170 11.01 5.55 12.29
N PRO A 171 9.89 6.28 12.14
CA PRO A 171 8.87 5.95 11.13
C PRO A 171 9.43 6.02 9.71
N LEU A 172 10.20 7.05 9.38
CA LEU A 172 10.72 7.23 8.03
C LEU A 172 11.80 6.22 7.64
N GLN A 173 12.58 5.69 8.59
CA GLN A 173 13.55 4.61 8.32
C GLN A 173 12.88 3.23 8.20
N ASN A 174 11.62 3.09 8.63
CA ASN A 174 10.85 1.85 8.54
C ASN A 174 9.90 1.81 7.33
N LEU A 175 9.75 2.92 6.59
CA LEU A 175 9.03 2.94 5.31
C LEU A 175 9.71 2.05 4.27
N LEU A 176 8.97 1.62 3.25
CA LEU A 176 9.57 0.95 2.08
C LEU A 176 10.56 1.90 1.38
N CYS A 177 11.65 1.38 0.82
CA CYS A 177 12.80 2.22 0.44
C CYS A 177 12.48 3.37 -0.52
N ILE A 178 11.59 3.17 -1.50
CA ILE A 178 11.17 4.24 -2.41
C ILE A 178 10.30 5.26 -1.68
N GLU A 179 9.37 4.82 -0.82
CA GLU A 179 8.52 5.72 0.00
C GLU A 179 9.36 6.56 0.97
N ALA A 180 10.36 5.95 1.61
CA ALA A 180 11.31 6.61 2.50
C ALA A 180 12.10 7.69 1.76
N LYS A 181 12.62 7.37 0.57
CA LYS A 181 13.43 8.31 -0.22
C LYS A 181 12.63 9.52 -0.68
N PHE A 182 11.38 9.33 -1.11
CA PHE A 182 10.48 10.45 -1.41
C PHE A 182 10.03 11.24 -0.17
N SER A 183 10.23 10.67 1.02
CA SER A 183 10.00 11.31 2.31
C SER A 183 11.31 11.86 2.93
N ASN A 184 12.36 12.07 2.11
CA ASN A 184 13.67 12.58 2.50
C ASN A 184 14.41 11.73 3.56
N SER A 185 14.18 10.42 3.55
CA SER A 185 14.84 9.45 4.42
C SER A 185 15.51 8.34 3.60
N ILE A 186 16.29 7.50 4.27
CA ILE A 186 16.87 6.29 3.67
C ILE A 186 16.31 5.10 4.44
N SER A 187 15.86 4.10 3.68
CA SER A 187 15.43 2.82 4.20
C SER A 187 15.87 1.73 3.24
N ILE A 188 16.15 0.55 3.81
CA ILE A 188 16.40 -0.69 3.07
C ILE A 188 15.21 -1.65 3.14
N LYS A 189 14.09 -1.22 3.72
CA LYS A 189 12.91 -2.06 3.87
C LYS A 189 12.25 -2.28 2.51
N SER A 190 11.76 -3.49 2.33
CA SER A 190 10.95 -3.92 1.21
C SER A 190 9.86 -4.84 1.72
N ARG A 191 8.78 -5.01 0.94
CA ARG A 191 7.72 -5.96 1.28
C ARG A 191 7.87 -7.23 0.45
N LYS A 192 7.64 -8.37 1.10
CA LYS A 192 7.52 -9.68 0.44
C LYS A 192 6.07 -9.87 -0.01
N PRO A 193 5.77 -9.86 -1.32
CA PRO A 193 4.43 -10.17 -1.80
C PRO A 193 4.14 -11.67 -1.83
N ARG A 194 5.16 -12.50 -1.61
CA ARG A 194 5.12 -13.95 -1.47
C ARG A 194 6.23 -14.40 -0.52
N LEU A 195 6.03 -15.55 0.11
CA LEU A 195 7.08 -16.20 0.89
C LEU A 195 8.28 -16.54 -0.01
N ASP A 196 9.46 -16.52 0.59
CA ASP A 196 10.68 -16.94 -0.09
C ASP A 196 10.65 -18.46 -0.25
N ASP A 197 10.98 -18.95 -1.44
CA ASP A 197 11.14 -20.39 -1.71
C ASP A 197 12.63 -20.71 -1.74
N ILE A 198 13.07 -21.53 -0.79
CA ILE A 198 14.44 -22.01 -0.68
C ILE A 198 14.40 -23.54 -0.82
N THR A 199 14.72 -24.03 -2.01
CA THR A 199 14.73 -25.46 -2.31
C THR A 199 16.12 -25.88 -2.75
N ALA A 200 16.74 -26.82 -2.03
CA ALA A 200 18.09 -27.35 -2.32
C ALA A 200 19.16 -26.25 -2.52
N GLY A 201 19.14 -25.21 -1.66
CA GLY A 201 20.08 -24.09 -1.72
C GLY A 201 19.82 -23.08 -2.85
N LYS A 202 18.68 -23.18 -3.54
CA LYS A 202 18.24 -22.25 -4.58
C LYS A 202 17.17 -21.31 -4.01
N LEU A 203 17.41 -20.00 -4.04
CA LEU A 203 16.48 -18.99 -3.55
C LEU A 203 15.61 -18.43 -4.68
N THR A 204 14.30 -18.39 -4.49
CA THR A 204 13.37 -17.56 -5.25
C THR A 204 12.73 -16.56 -4.29
N ALA A 205 13.04 -15.27 -4.48
CA ALA A 205 12.53 -14.20 -3.63
C ALA A 205 11.79 -13.14 -4.45
N HIS A 206 10.74 -12.57 -3.87
CA HIS A 206 10.00 -11.45 -4.45
C HIS A 206 10.00 -10.28 -3.49
N ARG A 207 10.23 -9.07 -4.00
CA ARG A 207 10.32 -7.85 -3.21
C ARG A 207 9.64 -6.69 -3.92
N VAL A 208 8.97 -5.85 -3.15
CA VAL A 208 8.36 -4.60 -3.64
C VAL A 208 8.86 -3.42 -2.82
N LEU A 209 9.13 -2.30 -3.48
CA LEU A 209 9.86 -1.17 -2.89
C LEU A 209 8.99 0.04 -2.53
N ALA A 210 7.74 0.07 -2.99
CA ALA A 210 6.72 1.04 -2.64
C ALA A 210 5.31 0.52 -2.91
N ARG A 211 4.32 1.19 -2.34
CA ARG A 211 2.89 0.94 -2.57
C ARG A 211 2.35 1.88 -3.65
N GLN A 212 1.56 1.30 -4.53
CA GLN A 212 0.68 2.01 -5.44
C GLN A 212 -0.77 1.81 -5.00
N SER A 213 -1.30 2.79 -4.30
CA SER A 213 -2.67 2.82 -3.81
C SER A 213 -3.72 2.92 -4.92
N GLN A 214 -4.85 2.28 -4.66
CA GLN A 214 -6.13 2.61 -5.23
C GLN A 214 -7.03 3.11 -4.09
N GLY A 215 -7.73 4.22 -4.28
CA GLY A 215 -8.58 4.76 -3.22
C GLY A 215 -7.81 5.48 -2.10
N GLU A 216 -8.42 5.53 -0.91
CA GLU A 216 -7.86 6.20 0.27
C GLU A 216 -6.62 5.46 0.83
N CYS A 217 -5.66 6.21 1.34
CA CYS A 217 -4.40 5.70 1.88
C CYS A 217 -3.67 6.78 2.71
N ASP A 218 -2.67 6.38 3.49
CA ASP A 218 -1.79 7.29 4.25
C ASP A 218 -0.83 8.08 3.36
N GLN A 219 -0.25 9.16 3.88
CA GLN A 219 0.60 10.08 3.11
C GLN A 219 1.85 9.47 2.45
N TYR A 220 2.32 8.29 2.87
CA TYR A 220 3.59 7.73 2.38
C TYR A 220 3.46 6.90 1.10
N HIS A 221 2.24 6.60 0.66
CA HIS A 221 2.01 5.85 -0.58
C HIS A 221 2.63 6.59 -1.79
N ALA A 222 3.22 5.86 -2.75
CA ALA A 222 3.99 6.46 -3.86
C ALA A 222 3.25 6.45 -5.21
N THR A 223 1.92 6.45 -5.19
CA THR A 223 1.09 6.32 -6.40
C THR A 223 1.29 7.45 -7.41
N GLU A 224 1.43 8.69 -6.93
CA GLU A 224 1.71 9.84 -7.79
C GLU A 224 3.07 9.67 -8.49
N LYS A 225 4.06 9.11 -7.78
CA LYS A 225 5.40 8.83 -8.30
C LYS A 225 5.39 7.72 -9.35
N TYR A 226 4.55 6.70 -9.20
CA TYR A 226 4.33 5.70 -10.25
C TYR A 226 3.82 6.34 -11.56
N PHE A 227 2.87 7.27 -11.46
CA PHE A 227 2.35 7.97 -12.64
C PHE A 227 3.37 8.96 -13.20
N GLU A 228 4.10 9.68 -12.35
CA GLU A 228 5.17 10.59 -12.76
C GLU A 228 6.30 9.85 -13.49
N PHE A 229 6.72 8.68 -12.98
CA PHE A 229 7.65 7.77 -13.66
C PHE A 229 7.12 7.31 -15.03
N SER A 230 5.81 7.20 -15.18
CA SER A 230 5.15 6.78 -16.43
C SER A 230 4.84 7.94 -17.38
N ARG A 231 5.36 9.15 -17.15
CA ARG A 231 5.18 10.32 -18.04
C ARG A 231 6.32 10.49 -19.04
N VAL A 232 5.97 10.98 -20.23
CA VAL A 232 6.95 11.32 -21.28
C VAL A 232 7.87 12.45 -20.82
N ASP A 233 7.31 13.44 -20.13
CA ASP A 233 7.99 14.62 -19.58
C ASP A 233 8.44 14.41 -18.12
N ARG A 234 8.71 13.16 -17.71
CA ARG A 234 9.16 12.84 -16.35
C ARG A 234 10.44 13.61 -16.00
N ARG A 235 10.49 14.14 -14.77
CA ARG A 235 11.65 14.90 -14.29
C ARG A 235 12.82 13.97 -14.00
N ARG A 236 14.02 14.36 -14.42
CA ARG A 236 15.27 13.63 -14.14
C ARG A 236 15.48 13.41 -12.64
N GLU A 237 15.13 14.39 -11.82
CA GLU A 237 15.21 14.32 -10.35
C GLU A 237 14.45 13.12 -9.77
N ILE A 238 13.29 12.77 -10.34
CA ILE A 238 12.49 11.63 -9.91
C ILE A 238 13.22 10.33 -10.21
N LEU A 239 13.82 10.21 -11.39
CA LEU A 239 14.61 9.04 -11.77
C LEU A 239 15.84 8.87 -10.89
N LEU A 240 16.54 9.97 -10.56
CA LEU A 240 17.68 9.95 -9.64
C LEU A 240 17.26 9.58 -8.22
N THR A 241 16.09 10.06 -7.78
CA THR A 241 15.51 9.70 -6.48
C THR A 241 15.18 8.21 -6.42
N MET A 242 14.53 7.68 -7.46
CA MET A 242 14.23 6.25 -7.58
C MET A 242 15.51 5.41 -7.65
N ARG A 243 16.50 5.84 -8.45
CA ARG A 243 17.82 5.22 -8.53
C ARG A 243 18.43 5.06 -7.14
N ASP A 244 18.48 6.13 -6.35
CA ASP A 244 19.09 6.10 -5.02
C ASP A 244 18.39 5.11 -4.08
N ALA A 245 17.06 5.05 -4.13
CA ALA A 245 16.28 4.13 -3.31
C ALA A 245 16.54 2.66 -3.71
N ILE A 246 16.59 2.39 -5.01
CA ILE A 246 16.89 1.05 -5.55
C ILE A 246 18.32 0.66 -5.21
N ALA A 247 19.28 1.57 -5.41
CA ALA A 247 20.69 1.34 -5.11
C ALA A 247 20.90 1.04 -3.62
N ALA A 248 20.30 1.82 -2.71
CA ALA A 248 20.40 1.57 -1.27
C ALA A 248 19.84 0.19 -0.88
N TYR A 249 18.72 -0.22 -1.47
CA TYR A 249 18.15 -1.55 -1.25
C TYR A 249 19.08 -2.65 -1.79
N LEU A 250 19.57 -2.49 -3.01
CA LEU A 250 20.43 -3.48 -3.67
C LEU A 250 21.82 -3.57 -3.01
N ASP A 251 22.40 -2.47 -2.54
CA ASP A 251 23.64 -2.48 -1.73
C ASP A 251 23.48 -3.41 -0.52
N CYS A 252 22.34 -3.34 0.18
CA CYS A 252 22.06 -4.24 1.29
C CYS A 252 21.93 -5.71 0.84
N VAL A 253 21.31 -5.96 -0.32
CA VAL A 253 21.18 -7.30 -0.90
C VAL A 253 22.53 -7.88 -1.32
N LEU A 254 23.41 -7.05 -1.88
CA LEU A 254 24.76 -7.45 -2.33
C LEU A 254 25.73 -7.65 -1.15
N ALA A 255 25.49 -6.99 -0.02
CA ALA A 255 26.27 -7.16 1.20
C ALA A 255 25.98 -8.49 1.93
N ASP A 256 24.87 -9.17 1.62
CA ASP A 256 24.54 -10.49 2.20
C ASP A 256 25.42 -11.58 1.58
N VAL A 257 26.43 -12.01 2.33
CA VAL A 257 27.40 -13.05 1.94
C VAL A 257 26.77 -14.43 1.72
N SER A 258 25.51 -14.64 2.12
CA SER A 258 24.76 -15.88 1.86
C SER A 258 24.52 -16.10 0.37
N TYR A 259 24.54 -15.03 -0.43
CA TYR A 259 24.28 -15.07 -1.87
C TYR A 259 25.26 -14.19 -2.65
N SER A 260 25.99 -14.77 -3.61
CA SER A 260 26.76 -13.99 -4.59
C SER A 260 25.90 -13.68 -5.80
N TRP A 261 25.48 -12.43 -5.98
CA TRP A 261 24.67 -12.00 -7.13
C TRP A 261 25.56 -11.74 -8.34
N HIS A 262 25.17 -12.27 -9.50
CA HIS A 262 26.00 -12.25 -10.71
C HIS A 262 25.43 -11.34 -11.79
N ILE A 263 24.11 -11.40 -12.02
CA ILE A 263 23.44 -10.65 -13.09
C ILE A 263 22.39 -9.75 -12.48
N PHE A 264 22.36 -8.48 -12.89
CA PHE A 264 21.26 -7.55 -12.66
C PHE A 264 20.65 -7.15 -14.00
N THR A 265 19.36 -7.41 -14.15
CA THR A 265 18.58 -7.13 -15.37
C THR A 265 17.28 -6.44 -15.02
N TYR A 266 16.53 -6.04 -16.03
CA TYR A 266 15.18 -5.50 -15.89
C TYR A 266 14.20 -6.16 -16.85
N VAL A 267 12.91 -5.98 -16.59
CA VAL A 267 11.83 -6.32 -17.53
C VAL A 267 11.71 -5.20 -18.56
N PRO A 268 12.02 -5.44 -19.84
CA PRO A 268 11.95 -4.41 -20.86
C PRO A 268 10.51 -3.93 -21.05
N ASP A 269 10.37 -2.67 -21.46
CA ASP A 269 9.08 -2.14 -21.87
C ASP A 269 8.65 -2.78 -23.19
N LYS A 270 7.33 -2.99 -23.34
CA LYS A 270 6.75 -3.32 -24.65
C LYS A 270 6.91 -2.12 -25.59
N GLN A 271 6.95 -2.38 -26.89
CA GLN A 271 6.94 -1.32 -27.91
C GLN A 271 5.73 -0.38 -27.78
N THR A 272 4.61 -0.91 -27.28
CA THR A 272 3.37 -0.14 -27.03
C THR A 272 3.37 0.64 -25.71
N THR A 273 4.38 0.46 -24.86
CA THR A 273 4.49 1.23 -23.62
C THR A 273 4.83 2.68 -23.94
N GLN A 274 4.09 3.59 -23.31
CA GLN A 274 4.37 5.02 -23.36
C GLN A 274 4.67 5.52 -21.95
N PRO A 275 5.81 6.21 -21.72
CA PRO A 275 6.91 6.43 -22.67
C PRO A 275 7.67 5.15 -22.98
N ALA A 276 8.23 5.06 -24.19
CA ALA A 276 9.08 3.94 -24.58
C ALA A 276 10.35 3.89 -23.73
N ASN A 277 10.82 2.67 -23.42
CA ASN A 277 12.08 2.39 -22.72
C ASN A 277 12.25 3.07 -21.34
N LYS A 278 11.15 3.33 -20.61
CA LYS A 278 11.19 3.92 -19.26
C LYS A 278 11.99 3.06 -18.27
N MET A 279 11.86 1.74 -18.34
CA MET A 279 12.54 0.81 -17.44
C MET A 279 14.03 0.73 -17.79
N GLY A 280 14.37 0.75 -19.07
CA GLY A 280 15.77 0.78 -19.51
C GLY A 280 16.49 2.04 -19.08
N GLU A 281 15.85 3.20 -19.17
CA GLU A 281 16.44 4.46 -18.68
C GLU A 281 16.70 4.42 -17.17
N LEU A 282 15.71 4.03 -16.36
CA LEU A 282 15.89 3.91 -14.91
C LEU A 282 16.95 2.85 -14.56
N PHE A 283 16.94 1.72 -15.26
CA PHE A 283 17.94 0.67 -15.10
C PHE A 283 19.35 1.19 -15.36
N ASN A 284 19.57 1.96 -16.43
CA ASN A 284 20.88 2.53 -16.74
C ASN A 284 21.41 3.42 -15.61
N PHE A 285 20.56 4.26 -15.01
CA PHE A 285 20.95 5.06 -13.84
C PHE A 285 21.40 4.20 -12.65
N VAL A 286 20.75 3.07 -12.42
CA VAL A 286 21.11 2.13 -11.34
C VAL A 286 22.36 1.33 -11.71
N ALA A 287 22.50 0.90 -12.97
CA ALA A 287 23.66 0.18 -13.47
C ALA A 287 24.93 1.04 -13.39
N GLU A 288 24.85 2.32 -13.77
CA GLU A 288 25.94 3.29 -13.63
C GLU A 288 26.46 3.39 -12.19
N HIS A 289 25.56 3.35 -11.20
CA HIS A 289 25.94 3.35 -9.78
C HIS A 289 26.82 2.14 -9.42
N PHE A 290 26.46 0.94 -9.89
CA PHE A 290 27.22 -0.28 -9.58
C PHE A 290 28.51 -0.42 -10.39
N GLN A 291 28.54 0.10 -11.61
CA GLN A 291 29.77 0.20 -12.41
C GLN A 291 30.80 1.13 -11.74
N GLN A 292 30.35 2.29 -11.24
CA GLN A 292 31.22 3.24 -10.52
C GLN A 292 31.80 2.66 -9.23
N LYS A 293 31.07 1.77 -8.56
CA LYS A 293 31.51 1.07 -7.35
C LYS A 293 32.43 -0.14 -7.62
N GLN A 294 32.74 -0.45 -8.89
CA GLN A 294 33.49 -1.66 -9.27
C GLN A 294 32.86 -2.93 -8.70
N SER A 295 31.53 -3.00 -8.69
CA SER A 295 30.80 -4.21 -8.28
C SER A 295 31.04 -5.33 -9.30
N ASN A 296 31.16 -6.57 -8.83
CA ASN A 296 31.19 -7.78 -9.67
C ASN A 296 29.81 -8.16 -10.25
N LEU A 297 28.88 -7.21 -10.32
CA LEU A 297 27.51 -7.42 -10.76
C LEU A 297 27.39 -6.99 -12.22
N ASP A 298 27.14 -7.95 -13.10
CA ASP A 298 26.96 -7.69 -14.51
C ASP A 298 25.57 -7.10 -14.77
N CYS A 299 25.52 -5.84 -15.20
CA CYS A 299 24.27 -5.10 -15.41
C CYS A 299 23.95 -4.99 -16.91
N TYR A 300 23.00 -5.79 -17.41
CA TYR A 300 22.57 -5.74 -18.82
C TYR A 300 21.17 -6.36 -19.01
N SER A 301 20.52 -6.05 -20.15
CA SER A 301 19.21 -6.65 -20.49
C SER A 301 19.38 -8.08 -21.01
N ILE A 302 18.69 -9.02 -20.36
CA ILE A 302 18.65 -10.43 -20.77
C ILE A 302 17.30 -10.85 -21.36
N PHE A 303 16.29 -9.99 -21.30
CA PHE A 303 14.95 -10.28 -21.80
C PHE A 303 14.61 -9.43 -23.02
N GLU A 304 13.76 -9.96 -23.89
CA GLU A 304 13.24 -9.28 -25.08
C GLU A 304 11.77 -9.63 -25.34
N TRP A 305 11.00 -8.64 -25.78
CA TRP A 305 9.64 -8.88 -26.26
C TRP A 305 9.67 -9.26 -27.74
N ASN A 306 8.78 -10.16 -28.16
CA ASN A 306 8.55 -10.40 -29.58
C ASN A 306 8.17 -9.10 -30.30
N GLU A 307 8.69 -8.89 -31.51
CA GLU A 307 8.49 -7.66 -32.29
C GLU A 307 7.01 -7.37 -32.64
N THR A 308 6.16 -8.40 -32.64
CA THR A 308 4.76 -8.32 -33.06
C THR A 308 3.77 -7.97 -31.94
N VAL A 309 4.26 -7.72 -30.71
CA VAL A 309 3.40 -7.54 -29.53
C VAL A 309 2.74 -6.15 -29.52
N ASN A 310 1.50 -6.09 -29.97
CA ASN A 310 0.67 -4.87 -29.96
C ASN A 310 -0.37 -4.83 -28.81
N SER A 311 -0.45 -5.87 -27.98
CA SER A 311 -1.42 -5.99 -26.88
C SER A 311 -0.76 -5.85 -25.49
N SER A 312 -1.56 -5.87 -24.43
CA SER A 312 -1.10 -5.68 -23.06
C SER A 312 -1.62 -6.77 -22.13
N THR A 313 -0.80 -7.14 -21.14
CA THR A 313 -1.17 -8.01 -20.01
C THR A 313 -2.44 -7.52 -19.31
N ARG A 314 -2.64 -6.20 -19.21
CA ARG A 314 -3.83 -5.61 -18.55
C ARG A 314 -5.13 -5.83 -19.34
N LYS A 315 -5.06 -6.14 -20.64
CA LYS A 315 -6.24 -6.47 -21.46
C LYS A 315 -6.68 -7.93 -21.31
N GLN A 316 -5.86 -8.76 -20.64
CA GLN A 316 -6.16 -10.16 -20.43
C GLN A 316 -7.07 -10.32 -19.19
N PRO A 317 -8.18 -11.06 -19.32
CA PRO A 317 -9.24 -11.07 -18.31
C PRO A 317 -8.82 -11.83 -17.06
N THR A 318 -8.11 -12.95 -17.20
CA THR A 318 -7.72 -13.79 -16.05
C THR A 318 -6.22 -13.75 -15.76
N SER A 319 -5.83 -14.18 -14.56
CA SER A 319 -4.40 -14.33 -14.23
C SER A 319 -3.72 -15.42 -15.06
N SER A 320 -4.45 -16.44 -15.51
CA SER A 320 -3.92 -17.49 -16.37
C SER A 320 -3.58 -16.93 -17.75
N ASP A 321 -4.51 -16.17 -18.35
CA ASP A 321 -4.32 -15.53 -19.65
C ASP A 321 -3.15 -14.53 -19.61
N ARG A 322 -2.98 -13.83 -18.49
CA ARG A 322 -1.81 -12.95 -18.27
C ARG A 322 -0.51 -13.73 -18.28
N LYS A 323 -0.45 -14.88 -17.61
CA LYS A 323 0.76 -15.73 -17.59
C LYS A 323 1.07 -16.25 -18.99
N LYS A 324 0.08 -16.82 -19.68
CA LYS A 324 0.21 -17.31 -21.04
C LYS A 324 0.71 -16.22 -22.00
N PHE A 325 0.12 -15.03 -21.93
CA PHE A 325 0.55 -13.89 -22.73
C PHE A 325 2.03 -13.53 -22.51
N VAL A 326 2.50 -13.49 -21.25
CA VAL A 326 3.92 -13.20 -20.98
C VAL A 326 4.81 -14.37 -21.44
N GLU A 327 4.39 -15.61 -21.21
CA GLU A 327 5.14 -16.81 -21.57
C GLU A 327 5.41 -16.91 -23.08
N GLU A 328 4.44 -16.54 -23.90
CA GLU A 328 4.52 -16.55 -25.37
C GLU A 328 5.32 -15.38 -25.95
N ASN A 329 5.39 -14.25 -25.24
CA ASN A 329 5.83 -12.98 -25.83
C ASN A 329 7.08 -12.34 -25.21
N LEU A 330 7.48 -12.75 -23.99
CA LEU A 330 8.67 -12.25 -23.31
C LEU A 330 9.68 -13.40 -23.17
N ASN A 331 10.83 -13.26 -23.80
CA ASN A 331 11.82 -14.33 -23.94
C ASN A 331 13.14 -13.97 -23.29
N LEU A 332 13.85 -15.00 -22.81
CA LEU A 332 15.26 -14.87 -22.48
C LEU A 332 16.03 -14.85 -23.81
N ARG A 333 16.96 -13.91 -23.94
CA ARG A 333 17.83 -13.82 -25.11
C ARG A 333 18.72 -15.06 -25.21
N GLY A 334 18.79 -15.66 -26.39
CA GLY A 334 19.50 -16.93 -26.61
C GLY A 334 21.03 -16.86 -26.44
N ASP A 335 21.61 -15.66 -26.41
CA ASP A 335 23.04 -15.43 -26.23
C ASP A 335 23.47 -15.30 -24.76
N VAL A 336 22.54 -15.42 -23.81
CA VAL A 336 22.82 -15.22 -22.38
C VAL A 336 22.88 -16.54 -21.63
N ASP A 337 24.03 -16.83 -21.00
CA ASP A 337 24.18 -17.96 -20.09
C ASP A 337 23.82 -17.56 -18.64
N VAL A 338 22.74 -18.12 -18.13
CA VAL A 338 22.28 -17.92 -16.73
C VAL A 338 22.54 -19.14 -15.86
N ARG A 339 23.19 -20.19 -16.37
CA ARG A 339 23.39 -21.45 -15.64
C ARG A 339 24.24 -21.22 -14.39
N ASP A 340 23.73 -21.72 -13.27
CA ASP A 340 24.32 -21.58 -11.94
C ASP A 340 24.51 -20.14 -11.45
N LYS A 341 23.94 -19.14 -12.15
CA LYS A 341 23.99 -17.73 -11.77
C LYS A 341 22.85 -17.36 -10.83
N ASN A 342 23.11 -16.41 -9.94
CA ASN A 342 22.09 -15.73 -9.15
C ASN A 342 21.73 -14.42 -9.85
N VAL A 343 20.45 -14.24 -10.15
CA VAL A 343 19.93 -13.16 -11.02
C VAL A 343 18.99 -12.25 -10.24
N ILE A 344 19.21 -10.95 -10.32
CA ILE A 344 18.28 -9.91 -9.82
C ILE A 344 17.51 -9.34 -11.02
N ILE A 345 16.19 -9.27 -10.92
CA ILE A 345 15.31 -8.71 -11.95
C ILE A 345 14.62 -7.47 -11.38
N LEU A 346 14.66 -6.35 -12.11
CA LEU A 346 13.87 -5.14 -11.82
C LEU A 346 12.63 -5.05 -12.71
N ASP A 347 11.45 -4.83 -12.11
CA ASP A 347 10.19 -4.62 -12.83
C ASP A 347 9.46 -3.36 -12.35
N ASP A 348 8.54 -2.83 -13.15
CA ASP A 348 7.83 -1.60 -12.83
C ASP A 348 6.77 -1.80 -11.74
N GLN A 349 6.00 -2.89 -11.80
CA GLN A 349 4.82 -3.07 -10.98
C GLN A 349 4.49 -4.55 -10.71
N TYR A 350 4.43 -4.91 -9.44
CA TYR A 350 3.84 -6.16 -9.00
C TYR A 350 2.31 -6.02 -8.88
N THR A 351 1.56 -6.84 -9.62
CA THR A 351 0.09 -6.87 -9.56
C THR A 351 -0.43 -8.24 -9.10
N THR A 352 -0.45 -9.22 -9.98
CA THR A 352 -0.79 -10.62 -9.66
C THR A 352 0.45 -11.51 -9.51
N GLY A 353 1.63 -10.99 -9.87
CA GLY A 353 2.87 -11.75 -9.98
C GLY A 353 2.98 -12.57 -11.27
N ALA A 354 2.08 -12.40 -12.24
CA ALA A 354 2.13 -13.17 -13.49
C ALA A 354 3.47 -13.00 -14.25
N THR A 355 3.97 -11.78 -14.41
CA THR A 355 5.28 -11.51 -15.02
C THR A 355 6.40 -12.17 -14.23
N ALA A 356 6.40 -11.98 -12.91
CA ALA A 356 7.41 -12.56 -12.02
C ALA A 356 7.45 -14.09 -12.12
N ASP A 357 6.29 -14.75 -12.05
CA ASP A 357 6.18 -16.21 -12.14
C ASP A 357 6.76 -16.75 -13.43
N VAL A 358 6.43 -16.12 -14.56
CA VAL A 358 6.89 -16.55 -15.87
C VAL A 358 8.39 -16.36 -16.03
N LEU A 359 8.93 -15.22 -15.61
CA LEU A 359 10.36 -14.93 -15.74
C LEU A 359 11.21 -15.79 -14.82
N VAL A 360 10.78 -15.96 -13.56
CA VAL A 360 11.43 -16.90 -12.62
C VAL A 360 11.42 -18.30 -13.22
N LYS A 361 10.27 -18.78 -13.72
CA LYS A 361 10.17 -20.11 -14.36
C LYS A 361 11.14 -20.25 -15.55
N LYS A 362 11.20 -19.26 -16.45
CA LYS A 362 12.12 -19.28 -17.60
C LYS A 362 13.58 -19.36 -17.15
N LEU A 363 14.01 -18.51 -16.21
CA LEU A 363 15.37 -18.57 -15.67
C LEU A 363 15.70 -19.90 -14.99
N ARG A 364 14.72 -20.49 -14.29
CA ARG A 364 14.90 -21.80 -13.63
C ARG A 364 15.10 -22.93 -14.63
N ILE A 365 14.34 -22.93 -15.73
CA ILE A 365 14.49 -23.90 -16.83
C ILE A 365 15.88 -23.81 -17.44
N GLU A 366 16.41 -22.59 -17.60
CA GLU A 366 17.75 -22.33 -18.13
C GLU A 366 18.88 -22.53 -17.10
N GLY A 367 18.55 -22.96 -15.89
CA GLY A 367 19.52 -23.38 -14.88
C GLY A 367 19.99 -22.28 -13.92
N ALA A 368 19.30 -21.14 -13.83
CA ALA A 368 19.62 -20.12 -12.82
C ALA A 368 19.53 -20.67 -11.39
N LYS A 369 20.54 -20.38 -10.57
CA LYS A 369 20.68 -20.88 -9.19
C LYS A 369 19.80 -20.13 -8.20
N SER A 370 19.68 -18.82 -8.29
CA SER A 370 18.75 -18.04 -7.47
C SER A 370 18.19 -16.88 -8.26
N VAL A 371 16.96 -16.48 -7.94
CA VAL A 371 16.29 -15.36 -8.58
C VAL A 371 15.69 -14.45 -7.52
N LEU A 372 16.07 -13.18 -7.54
CA LEU A 372 15.41 -12.12 -6.77
C LEU A 372 14.64 -11.23 -7.75
N PHE A 373 13.32 -11.26 -7.65
CA PHE A 373 12.44 -10.38 -8.40
C PHE A 373 12.10 -9.14 -7.57
N VAL A 374 12.51 -7.97 -8.03
CA VAL A 374 12.26 -6.67 -7.38
C VAL A 374 11.32 -5.86 -8.26
N ALA A 375 10.14 -5.54 -7.77
CA ALA A 375 9.26 -4.57 -8.41
C ALA A 375 9.30 -3.24 -7.68
N LEU A 376 9.28 -2.14 -8.44
CA LEU A 376 9.29 -0.80 -7.87
C LEU A 376 8.02 -0.55 -7.04
N PHE A 377 6.86 -0.93 -7.57
CA PHE A 377 5.57 -0.68 -6.94
C PHE A 377 4.74 -1.95 -6.78
N HIS A 378 3.95 -2.04 -5.71
CA HIS A 378 2.90 -3.05 -5.54
C HIS A 378 1.53 -2.41 -5.60
N LEU A 379 0.66 -2.94 -6.47
CA LEU A 379 -0.73 -2.51 -6.53
C LEU A 379 -1.53 -3.05 -5.33
N ILE A 380 -1.94 -2.16 -4.44
CA ILE A 380 -2.73 -2.49 -3.25
C ILE A 380 -4.24 -2.32 -3.51
N THR A 381 -5.09 -2.90 -2.67
CA THR A 381 -6.55 -2.92 -2.82
C THR A 381 -7.14 -1.51 -2.81
N ASN A 382 -8.29 -1.37 -3.46
CA ASN A 382 -9.03 -0.12 -3.47
C ASN A 382 -9.80 0.07 -2.17
N VAL A 383 -9.46 1.10 -1.39
CA VAL A 383 -10.23 1.52 -0.21
C VAL A 383 -11.15 2.67 -0.62
N SER A 384 -12.45 2.44 -0.53
CA SER A 384 -13.44 3.45 -0.91
C SER A 384 -13.39 4.66 0.02
N SER A 385 -13.74 5.84 -0.51
CA SER A 385 -13.91 7.02 0.33
C SER A 385 -15.25 6.96 1.05
N ASN A 386 -15.29 7.56 2.23
CA ASN A 386 -16.53 7.81 2.97
C ASN A 386 -17.28 9.04 2.44
N ARG A 387 -16.78 9.68 1.39
CA ARG A 387 -17.44 10.83 0.78
C ARG A 387 -18.64 10.39 -0.03
N LEU A 388 -19.81 10.89 0.33
CA LEU A 388 -21.04 10.69 -0.43
C LEU A 388 -21.04 11.51 -1.72
N CYS A 389 -21.59 10.93 -2.79
CA CYS A 389 -21.82 11.63 -4.04
C CYS A 389 -22.96 12.64 -3.86
N PRO A 390 -22.75 13.94 -4.09
CA PRO A 390 -23.79 14.95 -3.87
C PRO A 390 -25.00 14.76 -4.78
N VAL A 391 -24.79 14.25 -6.00
CA VAL A 391 -25.86 14.00 -6.97
C VAL A 391 -26.70 12.78 -6.58
N CYS A 392 -26.07 11.66 -6.21
CA CYS A 392 -26.78 10.44 -5.83
C CYS A 392 -27.42 10.54 -4.44
N SER A 393 -26.86 11.35 -3.55
CA SER A 393 -27.44 11.57 -2.21
C SER A 393 -28.74 12.36 -2.32
N ALA A 394 -28.83 13.32 -3.24
CA ALA A 394 -30.07 14.03 -3.54
C ALA A 394 -31.19 13.10 -4.05
N SER A 395 -30.83 11.95 -4.64
CA SER A 395 -31.78 10.92 -5.11
C SER A 395 -31.91 9.72 -4.16
N SER A 396 -31.47 9.84 -2.90
CA SER A 396 -31.52 8.76 -1.88
C SER A 396 -30.77 7.47 -2.24
N LEU A 397 -29.88 7.50 -3.24
CA LEU A 397 -29.07 6.35 -3.66
C LEU A 397 -27.76 6.23 -2.85
N ASN A 398 -27.41 7.25 -2.04
CA ASN A 398 -26.27 7.28 -1.09
C ASN A 398 -24.98 6.61 -1.60
N LYS A 399 -24.61 6.89 -2.85
CA LYS A 399 -23.42 6.30 -3.47
C LYS A 399 -22.15 6.98 -2.96
N LEU A 400 -21.15 6.20 -2.59
CA LEU A 400 -19.83 6.68 -2.20
C LEU A 400 -18.99 7.07 -3.41
N LEU A 401 -18.17 8.11 -3.25
CA LEU A 401 -17.16 8.52 -4.22
C LEU A 401 -15.93 7.62 -4.09
N GLN A 402 -15.28 7.35 -5.21
CA GLN A 402 -13.99 6.67 -5.25
C GLN A 402 -12.90 7.69 -5.56
N LEU A 403 -11.81 7.67 -4.78
CA LEU A 403 -10.61 8.43 -5.11
C LEU A 403 -9.92 7.75 -6.30
N LYS A 404 -9.76 8.51 -7.39
CA LYS A 404 -9.10 8.11 -8.62
C LYS A 404 -7.93 9.04 -8.89
N ILE A 405 -7.05 8.61 -9.79
CA ILE A 405 -5.92 9.41 -10.25
C ILE A 405 -6.00 9.56 -11.76
N ASN A 406 -5.82 10.79 -12.22
CA ASN A 406 -5.67 11.08 -13.63
C ASN A 406 -4.32 10.55 -14.08
N LYS A 407 -4.30 9.58 -15.00
CA LYS A 407 -3.07 8.94 -15.46
C LYS A 407 -2.14 9.86 -16.23
N GLN A 408 -2.66 10.94 -16.82
CA GLN A 408 -1.86 11.91 -17.57
C GLN A 408 -1.16 12.89 -16.63
N THR A 409 -1.86 13.35 -15.60
CA THR A 409 -1.35 14.42 -14.72
C THR A 409 -0.86 13.94 -13.36
N GLY A 410 -1.24 12.73 -12.93
CA GLY A 410 -1.01 12.24 -11.57
C GLY A 410 -1.98 12.82 -10.53
N GLU A 411 -2.84 13.76 -10.92
CA GLU A 411 -3.76 14.45 -10.00
C GLU A 411 -4.84 13.51 -9.48
N LYS A 412 -5.06 13.56 -8.16
CA LYS A 412 -6.16 12.86 -7.48
C LYS A 412 -7.49 13.59 -7.69
N PHE A 413 -8.57 12.82 -7.84
CA PHE A 413 -9.93 13.34 -7.95
C PHE A 413 -10.94 12.30 -7.43
N TYR A 414 -12.06 12.76 -6.90
CA TYR A 414 -13.14 11.89 -6.47
C TYR A 414 -14.12 11.66 -7.61
N SER A 415 -14.62 10.43 -7.75
CA SER A 415 -15.52 10.05 -8.84
C SER A 415 -16.61 9.09 -8.38
N CYS A 416 -17.85 9.39 -8.76
CA CYS A 416 -18.99 8.49 -8.66
C CYS A 416 -19.00 7.60 -9.90
N VAL A 417 -18.54 6.35 -9.78
CA VAL A 417 -18.20 5.50 -10.94
C VAL A 417 -19.42 4.97 -11.67
N LEU A 418 -19.51 5.20 -12.98
CA LEU A 418 -20.63 4.73 -13.83
C LEU A 418 -20.68 3.20 -13.98
N PRO A 419 -21.86 2.60 -14.25
CA PRO A 419 -22.03 1.18 -14.58
C PRO A 419 -21.14 0.65 -15.70
N LYS A 420 -20.92 1.42 -16.76
CA LYS A 420 -19.99 1.04 -17.85
C LYS A 420 -18.54 0.84 -17.40
N TYR A 421 -18.17 1.29 -16.20
CA TYR A 421 -16.86 1.12 -15.60
C TYR A 421 -16.92 0.25 -14.33
N GLY A 422 -17.97 -0.56 -14.18
CA GLY A 422 -18.16 -1.48 -13.06
C GLY A 422 -18.60 -0.82 -11.75
N GLY A 423 -19.13 0.41 -11.78
CA GLY A 423 -19.71 1.07 -10.61
C GLY A 423 -21.24 1.14 -10.64
N GLU A 424 -21.84 1.85 -9.69
CA GLU A 424 -23.31 2.06 -9.62
C GLU A 424 -23.67 3.55 -9.54
N GLY A 425 -22.72 4.40 -9.88
CA GLY A 425 -22.77 5.85 -9.72
C GLY A 425 -23.25 6.62 -10.94
N CYS A 426 -23.37 7.94 -10.79
CA CYS A 426 -23.90 8.85 -11.81
C CYS A 426 -22.82 9.54 -12.68
N GLY A 427 -21.53 9.31 -12.44
CA GLY A 427 -20.44 9.95 -13.19
C GLY A 427 -19.94 11.28 -12.62
N TYR A 428 -20.50 11.76 -11.51
CA TYR A 428 -20.01 12.97 -10.83
C TYR A 428 -18.51 12.89 -10.52
N SER A 429 -17.79 14.01 -10.64
CA SER A 429 -16.39 14.13 -10.21
C SER A 429 -16.04 15.50 -9.62
N ASP A 430 -15.12 15.51 -8.65
CA ASP A 430 -14.54 16.72 -8.04
C ASP A 430 -13.05 16.52 -7.70
N SER A 431 -12.31 17.60 -7.42
CA SER A 431 -10.86 17.50 -7.16
C SER A 431 -10.49 17.06 -5.75
N GLY A 432 -11.45 16.94 -4.83
CA GLY A 432 -11.19 16.71 -3.42
C GLY A 432 -10.64 17.91 -2.64
N LYS A 433 -10.25 19.02 -3.30
CA LYS A 433 -9.76 20.22 -2.62
C LYS A 433 -10.92 21.05 -2.07
N LEU A 434 -10.89 21.37 -0.78
CA LEU A 434 -11.87 22.29 -0.17
C LEU A 434 -11.49 23.74 -0.49
N CYS A 435 -12.49 24.53 -0.81
CA CYS A 435 -12.35 25.97 -1.00
C CYS A 435 -12.08 26.64 0.35
N SER A 436 -10.88 27.19 0.51
CA SER A 436 -10.43 27.92 1.70
C SER A 436 -11.42 29.03 2.12
N VAL A 437 -11.95 29.78 1.14
CA VAL A 437 -12.92 30.87 1.37
C VAL A 437 -14.28 30.35 1.83
N CYS A 438 -14.74 29.21 1.34
CA CYS A 438 -15.98 28.61 1.83
C CYS A 438 -15.79 28.05 3.24
N LEU A 439 -14.63 27.41 3.48
CA LEU A 439 -14.28 26.81 4.76
C LEU A 439 -14.22 27.88 5.86
N SER A 440 -13.61 29.03 5.58
CA SER A 440 -13.56 30.16 6.51
C SER A 440 -14.93 30.78 6.82
N LYS A 441 -15.94 30.52 5.98
CA LYS A 441 -17.34 30.94 6.17
C LYS A 441 -18.21 29.83 6.78
N GLY A 442 -17.60 28.77 7.30
CA GLY A 442 -18.32 27.64 7.91
C GLY A 442 -19.00 26.71 6.90
N THR A 443 -18.63 26.77 5.62
CA THR A 443 -19.21 25.92 4.56
C THR A 443 -18.15 25.04 3.90
N SER A 444 -18.39 23.74 3.78
CA SER A 444 -17.46 22.83 3.09
C SER A 444 -17.83 22.71 1.62
N ARG A 445 -17.13 23.44 0.75
CA ARG A 445 -17.33 23.39 -0.71
C ARG A 445 -16.10 22.88 -1.42
N TYR A 446 -16.25 21.85 -2.25
CA TYR A 446 -15.16 21.30 -3.04
C TYR A 446 -14.95 22.11 -4.32
N MET A 447 -13.69 22.29 -4.67
CA MET A 447 -13.28 22.94 -5.90
C MET A 447 -13.27 21.94 -7.05
N LYS A 448 -13.46 22.45 -8.26
CA LYS A 448 -13.30 21.69 -9.50
C LYS A 448 -12.01 22.12 -10.16
N VAL A 449 -11.29 21.19 -10.76
CA VAL A 449 -10.23 21.55 -11.70
C VAL A 449 -10.89 22.11 -12.96
N LYS A 450 -10.50 23.32 -13.34
CA LYS A 450 -10.88 23.95 -14.61
C LYS A 450 -9.61 24.25 -15.40
N THR A 451 -9.77 24.34 -16.71
CA THR A 451 -8.72 24.73 -17.64
C THR A 451 -9.05 26.12 -18.18
N ASN A 452 -8.09 27.03 -18.10
CA ASN A 452 -8.19 28.30 -18.80
C ASN A 452 -8.13 28.02 -20.30
N SER A 453 -9.18 28.40 -21.04
CA SER A 453 -9.29 28.11 -22.47
C SER A 453 -8.26 28.85 -23.33
N GLN A 454 -7.66 29.92 -22.82
CA GLN A 454 -6.66 30.72 -23.54
C GLN A 454 -5.24 30.23 -23.28
N THR A 455 -4.89 29.96 -22.02
CA THR A 455 -3.52 29.58 -21.63
C THR A 455 -3.32 28.07 -21.51
N GLY A 456 -4.39 27.28 -21.43
CA GLY A 456 -4.33 25.85 -21.13
C GLY A 456 -3.99 25.55 -19.66
N GLU A 457 -3.71 26.57 -18.84
CA GLU A 457 -3.37 26.41 -17.44
C GLU A 457 -4.56 25.88 -16.64
N LYS A 458 -4.27 24.98 -15.70
CA LYS A 458 -5.28 24.43 -14.82
C LYS A 458 -5.33 25.21 -13.52
N PHE A 459 -6.53 25.42 -13.00
CA PHE A 459 -6.77 26.07 -11.72
C PHE A 459 -7.91 25.39 -10.97
N TYR A 460 -7.89 25.47 -9.65
CA TYR A 460 -9.03 25.07 -8.84
C TYR A 460 -10.08 26.18 -8.88
N SER A 461 -11.36 25.81 -9.02
CA SER A 461 -12.49 26.75 -9.04
C SER A 461 -13.64 26.26 -8.17
N CYS A 462 -14.03 27.08 -7.19
CA CYS A 462 -15.24 26.91 -6.42
C CYS A 462 -16.43 27.44 -7.24
N VAL A 463 -17.17 26.58 -7.94
CA VAL A 463 -18.16 27.00 -8.95
C VAL A 463 -19.31 27.80 -8.32
N SER A 464 -19.46 29.07 -8.68
CA SER A 464 -20.48 29.96 -8.11
C SER A 464 -21.91 29.69 -8.60
N PRO A 465 -22.95 30.13 -7.87
CA PRO A 465 -24.36 30.18 -8.32
C PRO A 465 -24.56 30.78 -9.70
N LYS A 466 -23.78 31.80 -10.06
CA LYS A 466 -23.80 32.42 -11.39
C LYS A 466 -23.56 31.43 -12.55
N TYR A 467 -22.89 30.31 -12.28
CA TYR A 467 -22.58 29.25 -13.24
C TYR A 467 -23.27 27.92 -12.88
N GLY A 468 -24.39 27.99 -12.16
CA GLY A 468 -25.15 26.81 -11.74
C GLY A 468 -24.47 25.96 -10.67
N GLY A 469 -23.52 26.52 -9.91
CA GLY A 469 -22.88 25.85 -8.77
C GLY A 469 -23.34 26.40 -7.42
N GLU A 470 -22.87 25.82 -6.32
CA GLU A 470 -23.21 26.27 -4.96
C GLU A 470 -22.02 26.92 -4.21
N GLY A 471 -20.94 27.23 -4.94
CA GLY A 471 -19.67 27.74 -4.42
C GLY A 471 -19.56 29.27 -4.38
N CYS A 472 -18.42 29.79 -3.90
CA CYS A 472 -18.21 31.23 -3.77
C CYS A 472 -17.56 31.91 -4.98
N GLY A 473 -17.18 31.16 -6.02
CA GLY A 473 -16.45 31.69 -7.18
C GLY A 473 -14.94 31.77 -7.00
N HIS A 474 -14.41 31.48 -5.81
CA HIS A 474 -12.96 31.52 -5.55
C HIS A 474 -12.19 30.59 -6.48
N THR A 475 -11.03 31.06 -6.92
CA THR A 475 -10.08 30.31 -7.74
C THR A 475 -8.70 30.40 -7.13
N GLU A 476 -7.92 29.34 -7.29
CA GLU A 476 -6.53 29.27 -6.85
C GLU A 476 -5.72 28.43 -7.84
N SER A 477 -4.42 28.69 -7.89
CA SER A 477 -3.50 27.88 -8.70
C SER A 477 -3.50 26.43 -8.21
N ILE A 478 -3.19 25.50 -9.12
CA ILE A 478 -2.93 24.11 -8.74
C ILE A 478 -1.52 23.94 -8.15
N GLU A 479 -0.60 24.85 -8.50
CA GLU A 479 0.80 24.85 -8.02
C GLU A 479 0.96 25.20 -6.55
#